data_AF-A0A3R7XDH6-F1
#
_entry.id   AF-A0A3R7XDH6-F1
#
_cell.length_a   1.000
_cell.length_b   1.000
_cell.length_c   1.000
_cell.angle_alpha   90.00
_cell.angle_beta   90.00
_cell.angle_gamma   90.00
#
_symmetry.space_group_name_H-M   'P 1'
#
loop_
_entity.id
_entity.type
_entity.pdbx_description
1 polymer ?
#
loop_
_entity_poly.entity_id
_entity_poly.type
_entity_poly.pdbx_seq_one_letter_code
_entity_poly.pdbx_strand_id
1 'polypeptide(L)'
;MMAKNRPTQLKTMKSGQLTFSKPGTDMSIWPKKAWSIEEELLKKKNKSVEEKYQSLLGEYQELRVANAKSMAKLRELERYKEISDDIVNSASTSRRMEEKERIEISSQMQQYRDKLEEAVENICFLEKENKRLKSDVTAAKLDATTSNVLLKTLDDSKSKLSTTESRLQLMRIEILELKNRKADLNSQVQDLKARLHSADTLAERKSDECKRLSSKLESLETAWDSTRSQNSRIQKEIRSVAEVADINRELSEKSKHRIASLENEVDALQLKLKTRERTIDVRIHEPFNELKAFYYNMGWLVGAPHRQHMNRSSSERIEELAAENAKLQGQLLDVHSDFLKKVQSDASWKHKEKEKQVLRREVEDEMDVLKKPRVCKHCHESFTLEKNNAQSCTFHPGRYPPRQYPLEGYSWSCCCKRDISSRPCKFAGRHVERETL
;
A
#
# COMPACT_ATOMS: atom_id res chain seq x y z
N MET A 1 17.76 -61.16 -98.21
CA MET A 1 16.87 -62.34 -98.38
C MET A 1 16.78 -62.69 -99.86
N MET A 2 16.42 -63.93 -100.21
CA MET A 2 16.07 -64.45 -101.56
C MET A 2 16.92 -63.96 -102.75
N ALA A 3 17.98 -64.65 -103.18
CA ALA A 3 17.99 -65.92 -103.95
C ALA A 3 17.65 -65.74 -105.45
N LYS A 4 18.65 -65.80 -106.33
CA LYS A 4 19.05 -66.98 -107.16
C LYS A 4 18.30 -67.09 -108.50
N ASN A 5 19.03 -67.10 -109.62
CA ASN A 5 19.20 -68.33 -110.43
C ASN A 5 20.17 -68.18 -111.62
N ARG A 6 20.94 -69.25 -111.84
CA ARG A 6 21.52 -69.68 -113.13
C ARG A 6 20.67 -70.88 -113.60
N PRO A 7 20.63 -71.28 -114.89
CA PRO A 7 21.74 -72.08 -115.40
C PRO A 7 22.06 -71.96 -116.90
N THR A 8 23.20 -72.55 -117.25
CA THR A 8 23.66 -72.83 -118.61
C THR A 8 22.87 -73.98 -119.26
N GLN A 9 22.77 -73.99 -120.59
CA GLN A 9 22.70 -75.23 -121.38
C GLN A 9 23.54 -75.13 -122.65
N LEU A 10 24.13 -76.25 -123.07
CA LEU A 10 24.91 -76.37 -124.31
C LEU A 10 24.04 -76.99 -125.42
N LYS A 11 24.40 -76.77 -126.68
CA LYS A 11 24.34 -77.84 -127.70
C LYS A 11 25.31 -77.63 -128.87
N THR A 12 26.25 -78.57 -128.97
CA THR A 12 26.78 -79.25 -130.18
C THR A 12 26.63 -78.52 -131.53
N MET A 13 27.71 -78.15 -132.24
CA MET A 13 28.71 -79.00 -132.93
C MET A 13 28.20 -79.77 -134.16
N LYS A 14 29.11 -79.91 -135.14
CA LYS A 14 29.06 -80.62 -136.44
C LYS A 14 28.42 -79.83 -137.61
N SER A 15 28.82 -80.01 -138.88
CA SER A 15 30.14 -80.21 -139.54
C SER A 15 29.88 -80.59 -141.00
N GLY A 16 30.51 -79.93 -141.97
CA GLY A 16 30.53 -80.33 -143.38
C GLY A 16 31.43 -79.38 -144.18
N GLN A 17 32.63 -79.80 -144.56
CA GLN A 17 32.97 -80.42 -145.87
C GLN A 17 32.85 -79.40 -147.03
N LEU A 18 33.91 -79.08 -147.80
CA LEU A 18 34.81 -79.95 -148.59
C LEU A 18 34.00 -80.83 -149.56
N THR A 19 34.29 -80.94 -150.87
CA THR A 19 35.38 -80.32 -151.66
C THR A 19 35.00 -80.31 -153.15
N PHE A 20 35.72 -79.51 -153.93
CA PHE A 20 35.78 -79.64 -155.38
C PHE A 20 36.44 -80.99 -155.77
N SER A 21 35.85 -81.77 -156.68
CA SER A 21 36.52 -82.91 -157.34
C SER A 21 36.06 -83.09 -158.79
N LYS A 22 37.04 -83.07 -159.70
CA LYS A 22 37.01 -83.67 -161.05
C LYS A 22 37.02 -85.23 -160.93
N PRO A 23 36.77 -86.05 -161.97
CA PRO A 23 36.96 -85.82 -163.42
C PRO A 23 35.71 -86.18 -164.28
N GLY A 24 35.73 -86.20 -165.62
CA GLY A 24 36.84 -85.99 -166.54
C GLY A 24 36.44 -85.86 -168.01
N THR A 25 37.43 -85.47 -168.79
CA THR A 25 37.54 -85.51 -170.26
C THR A 25 36.80 -86.65 -170.98
N ASP A 26 36.04 -86.29 -172.02
CA ASP A 26 36.17 -86.93 -173.34
C ASP A 26 36.10 -85.85 -174.45
N MET A 27 36.53 -86.21 -175.66
CA MET A 27 36.55 -85.36 -176.86
C MET A 27 35.69 -85.99 -177.97
N SER A 28 35.74 -85.42 -179.19
CA SER A 28 35.14 -85.96 -180.43
C SER A 28 33.63 -85.69 -180.55
N ILE A 29 33.06 -85.21 -181.68
CA ILE A 29 33.56 -84.76 -182.99
C ILE A 29 32.77 -83.51 -183.39
N TRP A 30 33.33 -82.63 -184.23
CA TRP A 30 32.77 -81.99 -185.46
C TRP A 30 33.81 -80.93 -185.93
N PRO A 31 33.86 -80.55 -187.22
CA PRO A 31 35.14 -80.46 -187.93
C PRO A 31 35.93 -79.15 -187.77
N LYS A 32 37.24 -79.27 -188.01
CA LYS A 32 38.25 -78.20 -187.96
C LYS A 32 37.93 -77.06 -188.93
N LYS A 33 38.01 -75.83 -188.44
CA LYS A 33 38.45 -74.66 -189.20
C LYS A 33 39.60 -74.02 -188.39
N ALA A 34 40.64 -73.50 -189.03
CA ALA A 34 41.73 -72.84 -188.30
C ALA A 34 41.23 -71.48 -187.76
N TRP A 35 41.39 -71.25 -186.46
CA TRP A 35 41.10 -69.96 -185.82
C TRP A 35 42.33 -69.05 -185.92
N SER A 36 42.11 -67.73 -185.96
CA SER A 36 43.18 -66.78 -186.26
C SER A 36 44.04 -66.45 -185.03
N ILE A 37 45.27 -66.02 -185.26
CA ILE A 37 46.24 -65.59 -184.23
C ILE A 37 45.65 -64.49 -183.31
N GLU A 38 44.74 -63.68 -183.85
CA GLU A 38 44.01 -62.61 -183.17
C GLU A 38 43.23 -63.10 -181.93
N GLU A 39 42.67 -64.31 -181.97
CA GLU A 39 41.72 -64.80 -180.95
C GLU A 39 42.42 -65.41 -179.72
N GLU A 40 43.69 -65.82 -179.83
CA GLU A 40 44.52 -66.16 -178.66
C GLU A 40 44.86 -64.92 -177.82
N LEU A 41 45.09 -63.78 -178.47
CA LEU A 41 45.51 -62.55 -177.80
C LEU A 41 44.42 -61.99 -176.88
N LEU A 42 43.14 -62.05 -177.28
CA LEU A 42 42.03 -61.67 -176.41
C LEU A 42 41.93 -62.57 -175.17
N LYS A 43 42.12 -63.89 -175.31
CA LYS A 43 42.08 -64.83 -174.18
C LYS A 43 43.15 -64.52 -173.12
N LYS A 44 44.38 -64.19 -173.54
CA LYS A 44 45.44 -63.74 -172.62
C LYS A 44 45.08 -62.42 -171.92
N LYS A 45 44.51 -61.46 -172.66
CA LYS A 45 44.11 -60.14 -172.11
C LYS A 45 43.04 -60.27 -171.03
N ASN A 46 41.98 -61.03 -171.29
CA ASN A 46 40.88 -61.22 -170.32
C ASN A 46 41.37 -61.92 -169.04
N LYS A 47 42.22 -62.96 -169.15
CA LYS A 47 42.76 -63.65 -167.97
C LYS A 47 43.60 -62.73 -167.08
N SER A 48 44.40 -61.84 -167.66
CA SER A 48 45.20 -60.86 -166.90
C SER A 48 44.34 -59.77 -166.22
N VAL A 49 43.19 -59.42 -166.79
CA VAL A 49 42.22 -58.51 -166.13
C VAL A 49 41.52 -59.21 -164.97
N GLU A 50 41.10 -60.46 -165.15
CA GLU A 50 40.51 -61.30 -164.10
C GLU A 50 41.47 -61.45 -162.91
N GLU A 51 42.73 -61.82 -163.17
CA GLU A 51 43.76 -61.96 -162.13
C GLU A 51 43.98 -60.67 -161.33
N LYS A 52 43.95 -59.50 -161.97
CA LYS A 52 44.02 -58.20 -161.29
C LYS A 52 42.77 -57.89 -160.46
N TYR A 53 41.58 -58.23 -160.96
CA TYR A 53 40.33 -58.03 -160.23
C TYR A 53 40.26 -58.91 -158.98
N GLN A 54 40.73 -60.16 -159.07
CA GLN A 54 40.84 -61.07 -157.92
C GLN A 54 41.89 -60.58 -156.90
N SER A 55 43.03 -60.02 -157.32
CA SER A 55 44.01 -59.38 -156.41
C SER A 55 43.39 -58.22 -155.64
N LEU A 56 42.72 -57.31 -156.35
CA LEU A 56 42.10 -56.12 -155.76
C LEU A 56 40.96 -56.49 -154.78
N LEU A 57 40.21 -57.56 -155.06
CA LEU A 57 39.24 -58.15 -154.14
C LEU A 57 39.90 -58.72 -152.88
N GLY A 58 41.08 -59.35 -153.01
CA GLY A 58 41.90 -59.82 -151.90
C GLY A 58 42.38 -58.67 -151.01
N GLU A 59 43.03 -57.67 -151.61
CA GLU A 59 43.51 -56.45 -150.93
C GLU A 59 42.37 -55.70 -150.21
N TYR A 60 41.22 -55.55 -150.87
CA TYR A 60 40.01 -54.97 -150.26
C TYR A 60 39.50 -55.81 -149.08
N GLN A 61 39.54 -57.14 -149.18
CA GLN A 61 39.13 -58.03 -148.10
C GLN A 61 40.10 -57.97 -146.90
N GLU A 62 41.40 -57.90 -147.15
CA GLU A 62 42.42 -57.71 -146.10
C GLU A 62 42.26 -56.36 -145.41
N LEU A 63 42.06 -55.28 -146.16
CA LEU A 63 41.74 -53.95 -145.62
C LEU A 63 40.44 -53.96 -144.79
N ARG A 64 39.41 -54.70 -145.22
CA ARG A 64 38.17 -54.88 -144.45
C ARG A 64 38.42 -55.58 -143.11
N VAL A 65 39.26 -56.61 -143.09
CA VAL A 65 39.65 -57.35 -141.88
C VAL A 65 40.57 -56.52 -140.98
N ALA A 66 41.51 -55.75 -141.54
CA ALA A 66 42.38 -54.83 -140.80
C ALA A 66 41.57 -53.71 -140.13
N ASN A 67 40.62 -53.10 -140.86
CA ASN A 67 39.69 -52.12 -140.30
C ASN A 67 38.82 -52.73 -139.19
N ALA A 68 38.27 -53.94 -139.40
CA ALA A 68 37.51 -54.64 -138.36
C ALA A 68 38.34 -54.93 -137.10
N LYS A 69 39.62 -55.32 -137.23
CA LYS A 69 40.56 -55.46 -136.10
C LYS A 69 40.84 -54.14 -135.40
N SER A 70 41.06 -53.06 -136.16
CA SER A 70 41.28 -51.71 -135.63
C SER A 70 40.07 -51.23 -134.82
N MET A 71 38.86 -51.31 -135.39
CA MET A 71 37.61 -50.98 -134.72
C MET A 71 37.33 -51.86 -133.48
N ALA A 72 37.73 -53.13 -133.51
CA ALA A 72 37.64 -54.01 -132.34
C ALA A 72 38.59 -53.58 -131.21
N LYS A 73 39.84 -53.20 -131.54
CA LYS A 73 40.82 -52.70 -130.58
C LYS A 73 40.44 -51.32 -130.04
N LEU A 74 39.91 -50.44 -130.88
CA LEU A 74 39.41 -49.13 -130.47
C LEU A 74 38.28 -49.27 -129.45
N ARG A 75 37.30 -50.15 -129.70
CA ARG A 75 36.25 -50.52 -128.72
C ARG A 75 36.78 -51.13 -127.43
N GLU A 76 37.93 -51.80 -127.47
CA GLU A 76 38.58 -52.35 -126.29
C GLU A 76 39.24 -51.24 -125.45
N LEU A 77 39.91 -50.29 -126.11
CA LEU A 77 40.48 -49.10 -125.47
C LEU A 77 39.40 -48.16 -124.93
N GLU A 78 38.26 -48.02 -125.61
CA GLU A 78 37.08 -47.30 -125.11
C GLU A 78 36.58 -47.91 -123.79
N ARG A 79 36.45 -49.24 -123.70
CA ARG A 79 36.08 -49.92 -122.44
C ARG A 79 37.14 -49.79 -121.35
N TYR A 80 38.43 -49.85 -121.69
CA TYR A 80 39.48 -49.61 -120.68
C TYR A 80 39.47 -48.17 -120.18
N LYS A 81 39.16 -47.20 -121.05
CA LYS A 81 38.97 -45.81 -120.65
C LYS A 81 37.74 -45.66 -119.75
N GLU A 82 36.60 -46.23 -120.13
CA GLU A 82 35.36 -46.24 -119.35
C GLU A 82 35.59 -46.82 -117.94
N ILE A 83 36.22 -47.99 -117.83
CA ILE A 83 36.60 -48.61 -116.55
C ILE A 83 37.58 -47.73 -115.75
N SER A 84 38.55 -47.09 -116.41
CA SER A 84 39.50 -46.19 -115.75
C SER A 84 38.83 -44.91 -115.24
N ASP A 85 37.96 -44.31 -116.05
CA ASP A 85 37.17 -43.13 -115.70
C ASP A 85 36.22 -43.47 -114.53
N ASP A 86 35.57 -44.63 -114.52
CA ASP A 86 34.75 -45.13 -113.40
C ASP A 86 35.56 -45.37 -112.10
N ILE A 87 36.75 -45.96 -112.19
CA ILE A 87 37.63 -46.16 -111.03
C ILE A 87 38.11 -44.80 -110.48
N VAL A 88 38.49 -43.87 -111.34
CA VAL A 88 38.89 -42.51 -110.92
C VAL A 88 37.71 -41.75 -110.32
N ASN A 89 36.53 -41.83 -110.94
CA ASN A 89 35.30 -41.19 -110.46
C ASN A 89 34.91 -41.73 -109.08
N SER A 90 34.81 -43.06 -108.91
CA SER A 90 34.45 -43.70 -107.64
C SER A 90 35.50 -43.46 -106.54
N ALA A 91 36.79 -43.51 -106.86
CA ALA A 91 37.86 -43.15 -105.91
C ALA A 91 37.90 -41.64 -105.61
N SER A 92 37.28 -40.78 -106.43
CA SER A 92 37.11 -39.34 -106.14
C SER A 92 35.87 -39.07 -105.29
N THR A 93 34.77 -39.80 -105.50
CA THR A 93 33.54 -39.65 -104.71
C THR A 93 33.70 -40.24 -103.31
N SER A 94 34.39 -41.39 -103.16
CA SER A 94 34.74 -41.95 -101.84
C SER A 94 35.53 -40.94 -101.02
N ARG A 95 36.66 -40.44 -101.54
CA ARG A 95 37.47 -39.42 -100.86
C ARG A 95 36.72 -38.12 -100.57
N ARG A 96 35.77 -37.71 -101.43
CA ARG A 96 34.88 -36.55 -101.17
C ARG A 96 33.84 -36.82 -100.08
N MET A 97 33.46 -38.06 -99.81
CA MET A 97 32.61 -38.43 -98.68
C MET A 97 33.43 -38.56 -97.40
N GLU A 98 34.55 -39.27 -97.43
CA GLU A 98 35.50 -39.39 -96.32
C GLU A 98 35.97 -38.02 -95.81
N GLU A 99 36.24 -37.07 -96.72
CA GLU A 99 36.64 -35.71 -96.33
C GLU A 99 35.47 -34.89 -95.76
N LYS A 100 34.23 -35.08 -96.24
CA LYS A 100 33.04 -34.49 -95.61
C LYS A 100 32.84 -35.03 -94.19
N GLU A 101 32.96 -36.33 -94.00
CA GLU A 101 32.85 -36.97 -92.69
C GLU A 101 33.95 -36.47 -91.75
N ARG A 102 35.19 -36.31 -92.23
CA ARG A 102 36.28 -35.67 -91.46
C ARG A 102 35.96 -34.23 -91.06
N ILE A 103 35.46 -33.41 -91.99
CA ILE A 103 35.06 -32.02 -91.72
C ILE A 103 33.90 -31.97 -90.71
N GLU A 104 32.90 -32.84 -90.85
CA GLU A 104 31.76 -32.90 -89.95
C GLU A 104 32.18 -33.36 -88.54
N ILE A 105 32.96 -34.44 -88.41
CA ILE A 105 33.50 -34.91 -87.13
C ILE A 105 34.38 -33.82 -86.49
N SER A 106 35.21 -33.13 -87.27
CA SER A 106 36.03 -32.02 -86.77
C SER A 106 35.17 -30.86 -86.24
N SER A 107 34.11 -30.50 -86.95
CA SER A 107 33.12 -29.48 -86.56
C SER A 107 32.37 -29.87 -85.29
N GLN A 108 31.84 -31.10 -85.21
CA GLN A 108 31.19 -31.63 -84.00
C GLN A 108 32.17 -31.62 -82.80
N MET A 109 33.42 -32.07 -83.01
CA MET A 109 34.45 -32.07 -81.97
C MET A 109 34.86 -30.66 -81.53
N GLN A 110 34.76 -29.64 -82.40
CA GLN A 110 34.93 -28.25 -81.97
C GLN A 110 33.73 -27.79 -81.13
N GLN A 111 32.50 -28.02 -81.58
CA GLN A 111 31.31 -27.67 -80.80
C GLN A 111 31.27 -28.35 -79.41
N TYR A 112 31.84 -29.54 -79.27
CA TYR A 112 31.99 -30.20 -77.96
C TYR A 112 33.11 -29.60 -77.10
N ARG A 113 34.18 -29.04 -77.70
CA ARG A 113 35.18 -28.24 -76.98
C ARG A 113 34.57 -26.92 -76.50
N ASP A 114 33.93 -26.18 -77.38
CA ASP A 114 33.33 -24.87 -77.09
C ASP A 114 32.34 -24.97 -75.90
N LYS A 115 31.45 -25.98 -75.92
CA LYS A 115 30.49 -26.26 -74.84
C LYS A 115 31.15 -26.70 -73.53
N LEU A 116 32.32 -27.35 -73.59
CA LEU A 116 33.05 -27.79 -72.41
C LEU A 116 33.84 -26.63 -71.79
N GLU A 117 34.38 -25.71 -72.60
CA GLU A 117 34.95 -24.45 -72.13
C GLU A 117 33.88 -23.57 -71.48
N GLU A 118 32.72 -23.38 -72.13
CA GLU A 118 31.56 -22.68 -71.56
C GLU A 118 31.11 -23.31 -70.21
N ALA A 119 31.06 -24.64 -70.12
CA ALA A 119 30.72 -25.34 -68.89
C ALA A 119 31.77 -25.11 -67.77
N VAL A 120 33.06 -25.08 -68.10
CA VAL A 120 34.16 -24.81 -67.15
C VAL A 120 34.14 -23.35 -66.68
N GLU A 121 33.85 -22.39 -67.56
CA GLU A 121 33.68 -20.98 -67.16
C GLU A 121 32.48 -20.80 -66.23
N ASN A 122 31.34 -21.42 -66.54
CA ASN A 122 30.17 -21.43 -65.67
C ASN A 122 30.45 -22.07 -64.29
N ILE A 123 31.18 -23.19 -64.25
CA ILE A 123 31.62 -23.81 -62.98
C ILE A 123 32.54 -22.85 -62.20
N CYS A 124 33.50 -22.20 -62.87
CA CYS A 124 34.41 -21.23 -62.26
C CYS A 124 33.66 -20.00 -61.68
N PHE A 125 32.62 -19.53 -62.37
CA PHE A 125 31.73 -18.49 -61.86
C PHE A 125 30.93 -18.96 -60.62
N LEU A 126 30.27 -20.13 -60.73
CA LEU A 126 29.49 -20.71 -59.63
C LEU A 126 30.36 -21.02 -58.40
N GLU A 127 31.62 -21.43 -58.57
CA GLU A 127 32.56 -21.58 -57.46
C GLU A 127 32.87 -20.26 -56.75
N LYS A 128 33.12 -19.17 -57.51
CA LYS A 128 33.38 -17.84 -56.94
C LYS A 128 32.17 -17.35 -56.16
N GLU A 129 30.98 -17.50 -56.71
CA GLU A 129 29.72 -17.11 -56.05
C GLU A 129 29.43 -17.99 -54.82
N ASN A 130 29.68 -19.30 -54.88
CA ASN A 130 29.55 -20.21 -53.73
C ASN A 130 30.53 -19.86 -52.61
N LYS A 131 31.76 -19.44 -52.94
CA LYS A 131 32.75 -18.91 -51.99
C LYS A 131 32.26 -17.58 -51.38
N ARG A 132 31.71 -16.67 -52.18
CA ARG A 132 31.13 -15.39 -51.72
C ARG A 132 29.96 -15.61 -50.75
N LEU A 133 28.96 -16.40 -51.14
CA LEU A 133 27.78 -16.72 -50.33
C LEU A 133 28.14 -17.43 -49.02
N LYS A 134 29.18 -18.27 -49.00
CA LYS A 134 29.70 -18.87 -47.75
C LYS A 134 30.23 -17.81 -46.79
N SER A 135 31.01 -16.84 -47.28
CA SER A 135 31.49 -15.71 -46.48
C SER A 135 30.35 -14.88 -45.93
N ASP A 136 29.38 -14.49 -46.78
CA ASP A 136 28.18 -13.74 -46.37
C ASP A 136 27.41 -14.46 -45.24
N VAL A 137 27.20 -15.77 -45.39
CA VAL A 137 26.51 -16.61 -44.38
C VAL A 137 27.33 -16.71 -43.08
N THR A 138 28.66 -16.68 -43.12
CA THR A 138 29.46 -16.63 -41.89
C THR A 138 29.40 -15.25 -41.20
N ALA A 139 29.41 -14.15 -41.95
CA ALA A 139 29.24 -12.81 -41.40
C ALA A 139 27.86 -12.65 -40.73
N ALA A 140 26.78 -12.98 -41.45
CA ALA A 140 25.42 -12.91 -40.92
C ALA A 140 25.20 -13.78 -39.66
N LYS A 141 25.92 -14.91 -39.52
CA LYS A 141 25.93 -15.71 -38.29
C LYS A 141 26.62 -15.00 -37.13
N LEU A 142 27.77 -14.36 -37.37
CA LEU A 142 28.49 -13.59 -36.35
C LEU A 142 27.66 -12.39 -35.88
N ASP A 143 27.04 -11.65 -36.80
CA ASP A 143 26.14 -10.54 -36.49
C ASP A 143 24.92 -11.00 -35.67
N ALA A 144 24.30 -12.13 -36.06
CA ALA A 144 23.21 -12.73 -35.30
C ALA A 144 23.64 -13.17 -33.88
N THR A 145 24.83 -13.75 -33.71
CA THR A 145 25.34 -14.09 -32.37
C THR A 145 25.61 -12.83 -31.52
N THR A 146 26.11 -11.76 -32.13
CA THR A 146 26.36 -10.48 -31.45
C THR A 146 25.04 -9.84 -31.01
N SER A 147 24.02 -9.83 -31.88
CA SER A 147 22.66 -9.37 -31.57
C SER A 147 22.03 -10.13 -30.41
N ASN A 148 22.17 -11.47 -30.38
CA ASN A 148 21.69 -12.30 -29.27
C ASN A 148 22.37 -11.98 -27.92
N VAL A 149 23.67 -11.64 -27.92
CA VAL A 149 24.37 -11.20 -26.71
C VAL A 149 23.85 -9.84 -26.24
N LEU A 150 23.56 -8.91 -27.16
CA LEU A 150 22.97 -7.61 -26.82
C LEU A 150 21.54 -7.74 -26.26
N LEU A 151 20.71 -8.62 -26.84
CA LEU A 151 19.36 -8.93 -26.33
C LEU A 151 19.42 -9.50 -24.91
N LYS A 152 20.28 -10.50 -24.66
CA LYS A 152 20.46 -11.04 -23.31
C LYS A 152 20.94 -9.96 -22.32
N THR A 153 21.90 -9.13 -22.72
CA THR A 153 22.41 -8.02 -21.90
C THR A 153 21.32 -7.00 -21.55
N LEU A 154 20.40 -6.74 -22.50
CA LEU A 154 19.25 -5.87 -22.30
C LEU A 154 18.25 -6.47 -21.29
N ASP A 155 17.96 -7.76 -21.36
CA ASP A 155 17.03 -8.43 -20.41
C ASP A 155 17.64 -8.60 -19.00
N ASP A 156 18.94 -8.88 -18.91
CA ASP A 156 19.71 -8.81 -17.66
C ASP A 156 19.71 -7.38 -17.07
N SER A 157 19.55 -6.36 -17.91
CA SER A 157 19.43 -4.96 -17.46
C SER A 157 18.00 -4.59 -17.04
N LYS A 158 16.97 -5.05 -17.76
CA LYS A 158 15.55 -4.88 -17.38
C LYS A 158 15.23 -5.52 -16.03
N SER A 159 15.72 -6.73 -15.79
CA SER A 159 15.51 -7.47 -14.53
C SER A 159 16.17 -6.77 -13.33
N LYS A 160 17.40 -6.27 -13.51
CA LYS A 160 18.07 -5.40 -12.51
C LYS A 160 17.28 -4.11 -12.26
N LEU A 161 16.82 -3.43 -13.31
CA LEU A 161 16.03 -2.21 -13.21
C LEU A 161 14.75 -2.43 -12.39
N SER A 162 13.95 -3.44 -12.74
CA SER A 162 12.73 -3.84 -12.00
C SER A 162 12.99 -4.15 -10.52
N THR A 163 14.11 -4.84 -10.24
CA THR A 163 14.55 -5.11 -8.86
C THR A 163 14.87 -3.81 -8.11
N THR A 164 15.59 -2.87 -8.74
CA THR A 164 15.89 -1.58 -8.12
C THR A 164 14.66 -0.69 -7.94
N GLU A 165 13.69 -0.75 -8.85
CA GLU A 165 12.44 0.00 -8.74
C GLU A 165 11.58 -0.53 -7.59
N SER A 166 11.46 -1.85 -7.46
CA SER A 166 10.76 -2.51 -6.34
C SER A 166 11.39 -2.13 -4.99
N ARG A 167 12.74 -2.09 -4.91
CA ARG A 167 13.46 -1.59 -3.72
C ARG A 167 13.18 -0.11 -3.44
N LEU A 168 13.08 0.74 -4.46
CA LEU A 168 12.72 2.15 -4.32
C LEU A 168 11.25 2.33 -3.87
N GLN A 169 10.33 1.46 -4.29
CA GLN A 169 8.95 1.47 -3.79
C GLN A 169 8.89 1.12 -2.30
N LEU A 170 9.63 0.11 -1.84
CA LEU A 170 9.73 -0.24 -0.41
C LEU A 170 10.30 0.93 0.42
N MET A 171 11.41 1.54 -0.02
CA MET A 171 11.97 2.72 0.66
C MET A 171 11.01 3.92 0.70
N ARG A 172 10.16 4.10 -0.32
CA ARG A 172 9.12 5.15 -0.31
C ARG A 172 8.04 4.89 0.74
N ILE A 173 7.69 3.61 0.98
CA ILE A 173 6.74 3.22 2.03
C ILE A 173 7.35 3.47 3.42
N GLU A 174 8.57 3.01 3.66
CA GLU A 174 9.32 3.23 4.91
C GLU A 174 9.43 4.72 5.25
N ILE A 175 9.73 5.58 4.27
CA ILE A 175 9.77 7.04 4.44
C ILE A 175 8.41 7.63 4.84
N LEU A 176 7.29 7.06 4.37
CA LEU A 176 5.94 7.49 4.78
C LEU A 176 5.60 7.03 6.21
N GLU A 177 5.98 5.80 6.58
CA GLU A 177 5.80 5.27 7.93
C GLU A 177 6.61 6.07 8.96
N LEU A 178 7.88 6.40 8.65
CA LEU A 178 8.72 7.26 9.48
C LEU A 178 8.17 8.70 9.59
N LYS A 179 7.57 9.25 8.52
CA LYS A 179 6.89 10.56 8.56
C LYS A 179 5.66 10.53 9.47
N ASN A 180 4.83 9.49 9.37
CA ASN A 180 3.66 9.32 10.23
C ASN A 180 4.11 9.16 11.70
N ARG A 181 5.12 8.33 11.97
CA ARG A 181 5.65 8.14 13.32
C ARG A 181 6.23 9.42 13.92
N LYS A 182 6.85 10.28 13.11
CA LYS A 182 7.29 11.62 13.53
C LYS A 182 6.10 12.54 13.87
N ALA A 183 4.99 12.46 13.13
CA ALA A 183 3.78 13.22 13.44
C ALA A 183 3.15 12.77 14.77
N ASP A 184 3.05 11.45 15.02
CA ASP A 184 2.57 10.89 16.29
C ASP A 184 3.39 11.39 17.48
N LEU A 185 4.73 11.33 17.38
CA LEU A 185 5.65 11.74 18.43
C LEU A 185 5.59 13.26 18.66
N ASN A 186 5.48 14.07 17.60
CA ASN A 186 5.26 15.51 17.73
C ASN A 186 3.95 15.81 18.47
N SER A 187 2.87 15.07 18.19
CA SER A 187 1.59 15.22 18.89
C SER A 187 1.72 14.91 20.38
N GLN A 188 2.37 13.79 20.73
CA GLN A 188 2.65 13.40 22.12
C GLN A 188 3.52 14.43 22.86
N VAL A 189 4.48 15.06 22.18
CA VAL A 189 5.30 16.14 22.77
C VAL A 189 4.47 17.40 23.06
N GLN A 190 3.42 17.71 22.29
CA GLN A 190 2.53 18.83 22.57
C GLN A 190 1.55 18.53 23.71
N ASP A 191 1.00 17.30 23.79
CA ASP A 191 0.22 16.82 24.96
C ASP A 191 1.02 16.98 26.25
N LEU A 192 2.25 16.45 26.29
CA LEU A 192 3.11 16.50 27.46
C LEU A 192 3.46 17.94 27.87
N LYS A 193 3.58 18.87 26.92
CA LYS A 193 3.77 20.31 27.22
C LYS A 193 2.53 20.96 27.80
N ALA A 194 1.34 20.70 27.24
CA ALA A 194 0.09 21.23 27.76
C ALA A 194 -0.19 20.72 29.18
N ARG A 195 0.09 19.44 29.44
CA ARG A 195 -0.01 18.80 30.75
C ARG A 195 1.02 19.30 31.75
N LEU A 196 2.26 19.57 31.31
CA LEU A 196 3.28 20.22 32.15
C LEU A 196 2.82 21.62 32.57
N HIS A 197 2.40 22.47 31.63
CA HIS A 197 1.90 23.82 31.95
C HIS A 197 0.66 23.80 32.87
N SER A 198 -0.20 22.79 32.72
CA SER A 198 -1.35 22.57 33.62
C SER A 198 -0.92 22.14 35.03
N ALA A 199 0.18 21.42 35.17
CA ALA A 199 0.76 21.05 36.46
C ALA A 199 1.50 22.23 37.11
N ASP A 200 2.26 23.01 36.34
CA ASP A 200 2.96 24.21 36.81
C ASP A 200 1.97 25.25 37.38
N THR A 201 0.93 25.58 36.62
CA THR A 201 -0.11 26.53 37.06
C THR A 201 -0.95 26.01 38.23
N LEU A 202 -1.04 24.68 38.44
CA LEU A 202 -1.61 24.09 39.66
C LEU A 202 -0.65 24.21 40.85
N ALA A 203 0.65 24.02 40.64
CA ALA A 203 1.67 24.17 41.67
C ALA A 203 1.80 25.64 42.14
N GLU A 204 1.72 26.62 41.23
CA GLU A 204 1.65 28.05 41.55
C GLU A 204 0.44 28.36 42.45
N ARG A 205 -0.76 27.93 42.05
CA ARG A 205 -1.99 28.11 42.86
C ARG A 205 -1.88 27.50 44.24
N LYS A 206 -1.20 26.35 44.38
CA LYS A 206 -0.97 25.70 45.67
C LYS A 206 0.11 26.39 46.49
N SER A 207 1.15 26.94 45.87
CA SER A 207 2.14 27.82 46.50
C SER A 207 1.47 29.05 47.11
N ASP A 208 0.59 29.72 46.35
CA ASP A 208 -0.14 30.91 46.83
C ASP A 208 -1.21 30.58 47.88
N GLU A 209 -1.86 29.42 47.78
CA GLU A 209 -2.73 28.94 48.85
C GLU A 209 -1.95 28.69 50.16
N CYS A 210 -0.77 28.08 50.08
CA CYS A 210 0.11 27.91 51.23
C CYS A 210 0.55 29.25 51.83
N LYS A 211 1.02 30.21 51.04
CA LYS A 211 1.38 31.57 51.51
C LYS A 211 0.22 32.22 52.28
N ARG A 212 -0.98 32.20 51.69
CA ARG A 212 -2.22 32.76 52.28
C ARG A 212 -2.60 32.06 53.58
N LEU A 213 -2.40 30.75 53.68
CA LEU A 213 -2.64 29.99 54.92
C LEU A 213 -1.59 30.31 55.99
N SER A 214 -0.31 30.48 55.63
CA SER A 214 0.75 30.91 56.54
C SER A 214 0.48 32.30 57.14
N SER A 215 0.14 33.31 56.34
CA SER A 215 -0.22 34.64 56.86
C SER A 215 -1.48 34.62 57.71
N LYS A 216 -2.42 33.69 57.46
CA LYS A 216 -3.58 33.50 58.33
C LYS A 216 -3.20 32.85 59.66
N LEU A 217 -2.23 31.93 59.68
CA LEU A 217 -1.72 31.32 60.91
C LEU A 217 -1.02 32.37 61.79
N GLU A 218 -0.12 33.16 61.21
CA GLU A 218 0.57 34.28 61.87
C GLU A 218 -0.42 35.30 62.47
N SER A 219 -1.50 35.62 61.73
CA SER A 219 -2.60 36.47 62.23
C SER A 219 -3.43 35.83 63.35
N LEU A 220 -3.42 34.50 63.50
CA LEU A 220 -4.09 33.79 64.60
C LEU A 220 -3.18 33.65 65.82
N GLU A 221 -1.88 33.42 65.62
CA GLU A 221 -0.86 33.37 66.68
C GLU A 221 -0.74 34.72 67.39
N THR A 222 -0.65 35.82 66.64
CA THR A 222 -0.65 37.18 67.19
C THR A 222 -1.95 37.52 67.96
N ALA A 223 -3.11 37.09 67.46
CA ALA A 223 -4.40 37.26 68.16
C ALA A 223 -4.49 36.40 69.43
N TRP A 224 -3.93 35.19 69.41
CA TRP A 224 -3.84 34.29 70.55
C TRP A 224 -2.94 34.86 71.65
N ASP A 225 -1.74 35.35 71.31
CA ASP A 225 -0.83 35.94 72.30
C ASP A 225 -1.35 37.26 72.88
N SER A 226 -2.06 38.06 72.08
CA SER A 226 -2.81 39.22 72.59
C SER A 226 -3.86 38.79 73.63
N THR A 227 -4.68 37.78 73.30
CA THR A 227 -5.70 37.21 74.20
C THR A 227 -5.07 36.62 75.47
N ARG A 228 -3.93 35.93 75.35
CA ARG A 228 -3.15 35.37 76.47
C ARG A 228 -2.59 36.47 77.37
N SER A 229 -2.10 37.56 76.79
CA SER A 229 -1.63 38.75 77.51
C SER A 229 -2.77 39.43 78.27
N GLN A 230 -3.94 39.60 77.65
CA GLN A 230 -5.14 40.12 78.29
C GLN A 230 -5.60 39.22 79.47
N ASN A 231 -5.67 37.90 79.28
CA ASN A 231 -6.00 36.96 80.35
C ASN A 231 -5.00 37.04 81.53
N SER A 232 -3.71 37.25 81.26
CA SER A 232 -2.69 37.44 82.30
C SER A 232 -2.89 38.75 83.10
N ARG A 233 -3.38 39.82 82.47
CA ARG A 233 -3.76 41.08 83.15
C ARG A 233 -4.99 40.88 84.03
N ILE A 234 -6.06 40.31 83.47
CA ILE A 234 -7.31 40.00 84.20
C ILE A 234 -7.03 39.11 85.43
N GLN A 235 -6.13 38.12 85.31
CA GLN A 235 -5.72 37.30 86.47
C GLN A 235 -4.97 38.09 87.57
N LYS A 236 -4.25 39.17 87.24
CA LYS A 236 -3.64 40.07 88.24
C LYS A 236 -4.70 40.96 88.89
N GLU A 237 -5.62 41.51 88.10
CA GLU A 237 -6.75 42.31 88.58
C GLU A 237 -7.61 41.48 89.57
N ILE A 238 -8.00 40.25 89.20
CA ILE A 238 -8.74 39.33 90.08
C ILE A 238 -8.00 39.06 91.40
N ARG A 239 -6.67 38.89 91.39
CA ARG A 239 -5.88 38.73 92.62
C ARG A 239 -5.93 39.99 93.50
N SER A 240 -5.76 41.18 92.92
CA SER A 240 -5.85 42.44 93.69
C SER A 240 -7.25 42.68 94.28
N VAL A 241 -8.32 42.23 93.60
CA VAL A 241 -9.70 42.28 94.13
C VAL A 241 -9.88 41.28 95.28
N ALA A 242 -9.26 40.09 95.21
CA ALA A 242 -9.26 39.14 96.32
C ALA A 242 -8.47 39.65 97.54
N GLU A 243 -7.31 40.29 97.32
CA GLU A 243 -6.52 40.95 98.37
C GLU A 243 -7.34 42.05 99.07
N VAL A 244 -8.07 42.88 98.31
CA VAL A 244 -9.00 43.89 98.86
C VAL A 244 -10.16 43.24 99.62
N ALA A 245 -10.67 42.09 99.19
CA ALA A 245 -11.72 41.35 99.91
C ALA A 245 -11.22 40.80 101.25
N ASP A 246 -10.00 40.27 101.32
CA ASP A 246 -9.38 39.81 102.56
C ASP A 246 -9.05 40.97 103.52
N ILE A 247 -8.55 42.11 103.01
CA ILE A 247 -8.36 43.33 103.82
C ILE A 247 -9.69 43.81 104.40
N ASN A 248 -10.77 43.84 103.61
CA ASN A 248 -12.11 44.19 104.08
C ASN A 248 -12.64 43.20 105.14
N ARG A 249 -12.34 41.90 105.00
CA ARG A 249 -12.67 40.87 105.99
C ARG A 249 -11.92 41.10 107.31
N GLU A 250 -10.62 41.37 107.24
CA GLU A 250 -9.80 41.67 108.43
C GLU A 250 -10.25 42.98 109.12
N LEU A 251 -10.56 44.01 108.34
CA LEU A 251 -11.10 45.28 108.84
C LEU A 251 -12.47 45.08 109.51
N SER A 252 -13.33 44.25 108.93
CA SER A 252 -14.63 43.89 109.51
C SER A 252 -14.47 43.17 110.86
N GLU A 253 -13.58 42.19 110.95
CA GLU A 253 -13.29 41.52 112.23
C GLU A 253 -12.69 42.46 113.27
N LYS A 254 -11.73 43.31 112.88
CA LYS A 254 -11.18 44.37 113.77
C LYS A 254 -12.27 45.33 114.26
N SER A 255 -13.21 45.70 113.39
CA SER A 255 -14.37 46.53 113.75
C SER A 255 -15.27 45.82 114.77
N LYS A 256 -15.65 44.56 114.53
CA LYS A 256 -16.43 43.75 115.49
C LYS A 256 -15.75 43.65 116.86
N HIS A 257 -14.45 43.38 116.90
CA HIS A 257 -13.68 43.30 118.14
C HIS A 257 -13.64 44.66 118.87
N ARG A 258 -13.53 45.79 118.14
CA ARG A 258 -13.57 47.12 118.76
C ARG A 258 -14.98 47.49 119.25
N ILE A 259 -16.02 47.10 118.54
CA ILE A 259 -17.42 47.25 118.98
C ILE A 259 -17.63 46.46 120.27
N ALA A 260 -17.29 45.16 120.30
CA ALA A 260 -17.40 44.34 121.49
C ALA A 260 -16.56 44.87 122.68
N SER A 261 -15.37 45.42 122.44
CA SER A 261 -14.58 46.12 123.46
C SER A 261 -15.34 47.33 124.03
N LEU A 262 -15.92 48.17 123.15
CA LEU A 262 -16.67 49.36 123.56
C LEU A 262 -18.00 49.00 124.25
N GLU A 263 -18.66 47.92 123.84
CA GLU A 263 -19.85 47.38 124.52
C GLU A 263 -19.50 46.91 125.94
N ASN A 264 -18.39 46.17 126.11
CA ASN A 264 -17.90 45.79 127.45
C ASN A 264 -17.46 47.01 128.29
N GLU A 265 -16.84 48.02 127.68
CA GLU A 265 -16.50 49.29 128.35
C GLU A 265 -17.78 50.03 128.81
N VAL A 266 -18.81 50.07 127.95
CA VAL A 266 -20.13 50.67 128.24
C VAL A 266 -20.87 49.89 129.32
N ASP A 267 -20.89 48.56 129.29
CA ASP A 267 -21.53 47.73 130.32
C ASP A 267 -20.79 47.83 131.67
N ALA A 268 -19.46 47.91 131.66
CA ALA A 268 -18.69 48.19 132.87
C ALA A 268 -18.95 49.61 133.42
N LEU A 269 -19.17 50.60 132.55
CA LEU A 269 -19.60 51.95 132.95
C LEU A 269 -21.04 51.98 133.47
N GLN A 270 -21.98 51.25 132.84
CA GLN A 270 -23.34 51.07 133.33
C GLN A 270 -23.38 50.33 134.67
N LEU A 271 -22.50 49.34 134.90
CA LEU A 271 -22.41 48.64 136.18
C LEU A 271 -21.83 49.56 137.27
N LYS A 272 -20.84 50.40 136.94
CA LYS A 272 -20.34 51.46 137.84
C LYS A 272 -21.41 52.52 138.11
N LEU A 273 -22.22 52.87 137.11
CA LEU A 273 -23.37 53.76 137.25
C LEU A 273 -24.40 53.15 138.19
N LYS A 274 -24.87 51.92 137.93
CA LYS A 274 -25.78 51.16 138.81
C LYS A 274 -25.27 50.94 140.22
N THR A 275 -23.94 50.83 140.39
CA THR A 275 -23.32 50.76 141.73
C THR A 275 -23.32 52.13 142.42
N ARG A 276 -23.11 53.23 141.69
CA ARG A 276 -23.29 54.59 142.21
C ARG A 276 -24.75 54.93 142.48
N GLU A 277 -25.68 54.52 141.61
CA GLU A 277 -27.13 54.62 141.81
C GLU A 277 -27.52 53.88 143.09
N ARG A 278 -27.13 52.61 143.28
CA ARG A 278 -27.29 51.89 144.56
C ARG A 278 -26.61 52.56 145.76
N THR A 279 -25.47 53.21 145.57
CA THR A 279 -24.79 53.96 146.66
C THR A 279 -25.53 55.25 147.00
N ILE A 280 -26.16 55.89 146.01
CA ILE A 280 -27.10 57.00 146.17
C ILE A 280 -28.40 56.48 146.79
N ASP A 281 -28.84 55.27 146.45
CA ASP A 281 -30.01 54.66 147.05
C ASP A 281 -29.78 54.41 148.55
N VAL A 282 -28.63 53.84 148.93
CA VAL A 282 -28.24 53.66 150.33
C VAL A 282 -27.97 54.98 151.07
N ARG A 283 -27.35 55.98 150.43
CA ARG A 283 -26.96 57.24 151.12
C ARG A 283 -28.01 58.35 151.10
N ILE A 284 -28.94 58.31 150.15
CA ILE A 284 -29.99 59.31 149.99
C ILE A 284 -31.35 58.63 150.17
N HIS A 285 -31.65 57.58 149.39
CA HIS A 285 -32.97 56.94 149.44
C HIS A 285 -33.20 56.06 150.68
N GLU A 286 -32.21 55.52 151.39
CA GLU A 286 -32.44 54.79 152.65
C GLU A 286 -32.93 55.77 153.73
N PRO A 287 -32.21 56.89 154.01
CA PRO A 287 -32.74 57.98 154.83
C PRO A 287 -34.04 58.59 154.29
N PHE A 288 -34.18 58.76 152.97
CA PHE A 288 -35.43 59.27 152.40
C PHE A 288 -36.59 58.27 152.48
N ASN A 289 -36.34 56.96 152.48
CA ASN A 289 -37.37 55.93 152.54
C ASN A 289 -37.79 55.64 153.98
N GLU A 290 -36.91 55.84 154.97
CA GLU A 290 -37.32 55.97 156.37
C GLU A 290 -38.27 57.17 156.56
N LEU A 291 -38.05 58.29 155.86
CA LEU A 291 -39.05 59.39 155.78
C LEU A 291 -40.29 59.02 154.94
N LYS A 292 -40.13 58.30 153.82
CA LYS A 292 -41.21 58.01 152.84
C LYS A 292 -42.16 56.92 153.34
N ALA A 293 -41.70 56.04 154.22
CA ALA A 293 -42.52 55.09 154.96
C ALA A 293 -43.61 55.77 155.80
N PHE A 294 -43.43 57.04 156.17
CA PHE A 294 -44.43 57.83 156.89
C PHE A 294 -45.49 58.46 155.96
N TYR A 295 -45.26 58.54 154.64
CA TYR A 295 -46.03 59.42 153.75
C TYR A 295 -46.68 58.77 152.51
N TYR A 296 -46.64 57.44 152.36
CA TYR A 296 -47.25 56.77 151.19
C TYR A 296 -48.12 55.54 151.49
N ASN A 297 -48.85 55.55 152.61
CA ASN A 297 -49.95 54.62 152.87
C ASN A 297 -51.26 55.03 152.14
N MET A 298 -51.18 55.38 150.83
CA MET A 298 -52.30 55.90 150.02
C MET A 298 -52.15 55.58 148.50
N GLY A 299 -52.89 54.58 147.99
CA GLY A 299 -53.19 54.30 146.55
C GLY A 299 -52.01 53.85 145.63
N TRP A 300 -51.96 52.72 144.90
CA TRP A 300 -52.88 51.81 144.15
C TRP A 300 -53.22 52.16 142.68
N LEU A 301 -52.92 51.21 141.76
CA LEU A 301 -53.35 51.07 140.33
C LEU A 301 -52.85 52.20 139.37
N VAL A 302 -52.69 52.09 138.03
CA VAL A 302 -53.03 51.18 136.90
C VAL A 302 -51.76 51.10 135.98
N GLY A 303 -51.47 50.16 135.05
CA GLY A 303 -52.12 48.99 134.42
C GLY A 303 -51.19 48.34 133.36
N ALA A 304 -51.69 47.80 132.23
CA ALA A 304 -50.88 47.16 131.16
C ALA A 304 -51.41 47.40 129.69
N PRO A 305 -51.34 46.50 128.68
CA PRO A 305 -50.39 46.67 127.54
C PRO A 305 -50.98 46.58 126.12
N HIS A 306 -50.23 47.02 125.08
CA HIS A 306 -50.43 46.51 123.70
C HIS A 306 -49.22 46.62 122.75
N ARG A 307 -49.00 45.58 121.93
CA ARG A 307 -48.05 45.56 120.78
C ARG A 307 -48.47 44.54 119.71
N GLN A 308 -49.52 44.82 118.95
CA GLN A 308 -49.91 44.02 117.78
C GLN A 308 -50.81 44.83 116.83
N HIS A 309 -50.25 45.32 115.70
CA HIS A 309 -51.07 45.73 114.52
C HIS A 309 -50.28 45.95 113.21
N MET A 310 -48.94 46.04 113.25
CA MET A 310 -48.08 46.38 112.09
C MET A 310 -47.61 45.18 111.23
N ASN A 311 -48.24 43.99 111.34
CA ASN A 311 -47.76 42.77 110.66
C ASN A 311 -48.69 42.18 109.57
N ARG A 312 -49.92 42.69 109.37
CA ARG A 312 -50.82 42.16 108.31
C ARG A 312 -50.53 42.78 106.93
N SER A 313 -50.61 44.11 106.83
CA SER A 313 -50.41 44.84 105.57
C SER A 313 -49.04 44.62 104.92
N SER A 314 -48.00 44.30 105.71
CA SER A 314 -46.69 43.93 105.19
C SER A 314 -46.62 42.51 104.62
N SER A 315 -47.48 41.59 105.07
CA SER A 315 -47.52 40.20 104.59
C SER A 315 -48.25 40.10 103.25
N GLU A 316 -49.45 40.70 103.19
CA GLU A 316 -50.30 40.73 101.98
C GLU A 316 -49.54 41.30 100.77
N ARG A 317 -48.77 42.39 100.99
CA ARG A 317 -47.97 43.06 99.97
C ARG A 317 -46.70 42.29 99.56
N ILE A 318 -46.22 41.34 100.36
CA ILE A 318 -45.14 40.42 99.97
C ILE A 318 -45.70 39.28 99.10
N GLU A 319 -46.91 38.80 99.39
CA GLU A 319 -47.58 37.76 98.60
C GLU A 319 -47.97 38.25 97.20
N GLU A 320 -48.46 39.50 97.06
CA GLU A 320 -48.70 40.12 95.75
C GLU A 320 -47.42 40.19 94.90
N LEU A 321 -46.31 40.68 95.46
CA LEU A 321 -45.02 40.80 94.77
C LEU A 321 -44.41 39.43 94.43
N ALA A 322 -44.64 38.41 95.26
CA ALA A 322 -44.23 37.04 94.96
C ALA A 322 -45.02 36.45 93.77
N ALA A 323 -46.34 36.67 93.72
CA ALA A 323 -47.20 36.22 92.63
C ALA A 323 -46.87 36.93 91.30
N GLU A 324 -46.60 38.23 91.32
CA GLU A 324 -46.19 38.99 90.13
C GLU A 324 -44.82 38.54 89.61
N ASN A 325 -43.84 38.31 90.49
CA ASN A 325 -42.53 37.79 90.12
C ASN A 325 -42.60 36.39 89.49
N ALA A 326 -43.42 35.49 90.05
CA ALA A 326 -43.67 34.16 89.47
C ALA A 326 -44.30 34.24 88.06
N LYS A 327 -45.24 35.17 87.85
CA LYS A 327 -45.86 35.43 86.54
C LYS A 327 -44.86 35.93 85.50
N LEU A 328 -43.98 36.86 85.89
CA LEU A 328 -42.91 37.38 85.01
C LEU A 328 -41.87 36.31 84.66
N GLN A 329 -41.51 35.44 85.61
CA GLN A 329 -40.61 34.30 85.36
C GLN A 329 -41.20 33.31 84.35
N GLY A 330 -42.51 33.01 84.44
CA GLY A 330 -43.22 32.20 83.44
C GLY A 330 -43.14 32.81 82.03
N GLN A 331 -43.47 34.09 81.89
CA GLN A 331 -43.41 34.79 80.59
C GLN A 331 -42.00 34.81 79.98
N LEU A 332 -40.95 34.93 80.80
CA LEU A 332 -39.56 34.87 80.32
C LEU A 332 -39.19 33.47 79.80
N LEU A 333 -39.69 32.40 80.43
CA LEU A 333 -39.46 31.02 79.98
C LEU A 333 -40.17 30.71 78.67
N ASP A 334 -41.40 31.19 78.47
CA ASP A 334 -42.13 31.03 77.20
C ASP A 334 -41.42 31.75 76.04
N VAL A 335 -40.96 32.98 76.25
CA VAL A 335 -40.18 33.74 75.25
C VAL A 335 -38.87 33.04 74.89
N HIS A 336 -38.15 32.46 75.86
CA HIS A 336 -36.98 31.63 75.57
C HIS A 336 -37.34 30.33 74.83
N SER A 337 -38.45 29.68 75.17
CA SER A 337 -38.95 28.46 74.52
C SER A 337 -39.23 28.70 73.03
N ASP A 338 -39.93 29.78 72.69
CA ASP A 338 -40.25 30.12 71.29
C ASP A 338 -39.04 30.65 70.51
N PHE A 339 -38.12 31.37 71.16
CA PHE A 339 -36.85 31.74 70.54
C PHE A 339 -36.02 30.51 70.15
N LEU A 340 -35.90 29.53 71.05
CA LEU A 340 -35.17 28.28 70.79
C LEU A 340 -35.82 27.47 69.66
N LYS A 341 -37.14 27.30 69.66
CA LYS A 341 -37.88 26.65 68.55
C LYS A 341 -37.58 27.33 67.21
N LYS A 342 -37.56 28.67 67.17
CA LYS A 342 -37.32 29.43 65.94
C LYS A 342 -35.88 29.32 65.44
N VAL A 343 -34.89 29.37 66.33
CA VAL A 343 -33.48 29.10 65.97
C VAL A 343 -33.31 27.68 65.41
N GLN A 344 -34.01 26.70 66.00
CA GLN A 344 -33.97 25.31 65.56
C GLN A 344 -34.66 25.09 64.19
N SER A 345 -35.78 25.78 63.92
CA SER A 345 -36.43 25.76 62.60
C SER A 345 -35.59 26.44 61.52
N ASP A 346 -34.97 27.59 61.83
CA ASP A 346 -34.13 28.32 60.88
C ASP A 346 -32.85 27.52 60.52
N ALA A 347 -32.27 26.80 61.47
CA ALA A 347 -31.17 25.88 61.22
C ALA A 347 -31.58 24.71 60.31
N SER A 348 -32.74 24.10 60.59
CA SER A 348 -33.31 23.00 59.79
C SER A 348 -33.63 23.43 58.35
N TRP A 349 -34.21 24.61 58.17
CA TRP A 349 -34.47 25.19 56.85
C TRP A 349 -33.18 25.48 56.07
N LYS A 350 -32.18 26.09 56.72
CA LYS A 350 -30.86 26.35 56.12
C LYS A 350 -30.09 25.08 55.74
N HIS A 351 -30.33 23.95 56.42
CA HIS A 351 -29.80 22.65 56.00
C HIS A 351 -30.50 22.17 54.71
N LYS A 352 -31.84 22.09 54.74
CA LYS A 352 -32.63 21.58 53.60
C LYS A 352 -32.46 22.41 52.33
N GLU A 353 -32.27 23.72 52.42
CA GLU A 353 -32.07 24.53 51.21
C GLU A 353 -30.65 24.40 50.63
N LYS A 354 -29.61 24.19 51.48
CA LYS A 354 -28.27 23.79 51.00
C LYS A 354 -28.31 22.44 50.29
N GLU A 355 -29.02 21.48 50.87
CA GLU A 355 -29.18 20.12 50.34
C GLU A 355 -29.85 20.13 48.95
N LYS A 356 -30.94 20.89 48.77
CA LYS A 356 -31.53 21.16 47.45
C LYS A 356 -30.60 21.91 46.48
N GLN A 357 -29.69 22.74 46.99
CA GLN A 357 -28.76 23.50 46.16
C GLN A 357 -27.56 22.65 45.69
N VAL A 358 -27.18 21.62 46.47
CA VAL A 358 -26.26 20.56 46.05
C VAL A 358 -26.93 19.68 44.98
N LEU A 359 -28.11 19.12 45.27
CA LEU A 359 -28.86 18.27 44.32
C LEU A 359 -29.12 18.96 42.96
N ARG A 360 -29.38 20.27 42.96
CA ARG A 360 -29.53 21.04 41.72
C ARG A 360 -28.24 21.12 40.89
N ARG A 361 -27.08 21.27 41.54
CA ARG A 361 -25.78 21.26 40.86
C ARG A 361 -25.43 19.89 40.32
N GLU A 362 -25.68 18.83 41.09
CA GLU A 362 -25.41 17.45 40.66
C GLU A 362 -26.20 17.09 39.38
N VAL A 363 -27.48 17.49 39.31
CA VAL A 363 -28.30 17.34 38.09
C VAL A 363 -27.81 18.22 36.92
N GLU A 364 -27.32 19.43 37.21
CA GLU A 364 -26.78 20.35 36.20
C GLU A 364 -25.43 19.84 35.62
N ASP A 365 -24.55 19.31 36.48
CA ASP A 365 -23.30 18.64 36.12
C ASP A 365 -23.55 17.38 35.27
N GLU A 366 -24.53 16.53 35.62
CA GLU A 366 -24.92 15.37 34.79
C GLU A 366 -25.49 15.80 33.43
N MET A 367 -26.34 16.83 33.39
CA MET A 367 -26.87 17.40 32.14
C MET A 367 -25.75 17.90 31.22
N ASP A 368 -24.69 18.51 31.77
CA ASP A 368 -23.55 18.97 30.97
C ASP A 368 -22.62 17.82 30.53
N VAL A 369 -22.49 16.74 31.32
CA VAL A 369 -21.82 15.49 30.88
C VAL A 369 -22.52 14.87 29.65
N LEU A 370 -23.85 14.98 29.55
CA LEU A 370 -24.63 14.51 28.40
C LEU A 370 -24.47 15.39 27.14
N LYS A 371 -24.37 16.71 27.32
CA LYS A 371 -24.20 17.71 26.25
C LYS A 371 -22.78 17.81 25.71
N LYS A 372 -21.75 17.42 26.49
CA LYS A 372 -20.33 17.48 26.05
C LYS A 372 -20.11 16.72 24.73
N PRO A 373 -19.50 17.36 23.70
CA PRO A 373 -19.24 16.73 22.42
C PRO A 373 -18.10 15.71 22.53
N ARG A 374 -18.34 14.51 22.02
CA ARG A 374 -17.40 13.36 21.96
C ARG A 374 -17.11 13.03 20.50
N VAL A 375 -15.97 12.41 20.24
CA VAL A 375 -15.53 12.06 18.87
C VAL A 375 -15.41 10.56 18.72
N CYS A 376 -15.95 10.01 17.63
CA CYS A 376 -15.77 8.59 17.32
C CYS A 376 -14.34 8.32 16.85
N LYS A 377 -13.64 7.38 17.50
CA LYS A 377 -12.24 7.01 17.20
C LYS A 377 -12.01 6.35 15.84
N HIS A 378 -13.03 6.17 15.01
CA HIS A 378 -12.92 5.46 13.72
C HIS A 378 -13.42 6.28 12.52
N CYS A 379 -14.50 7.05 12.65
CA CYS A 379 -14.97 7.98 11.62
C CYS A 379 -14.66 9.46 11.90
N HIS A 380 -14.13 9.80 13.10
CA HIS A 380 -13.86 11.17 13.56
C HIS A 380 -15.08 12.13 13.60
N GLU A 381 -16.29 11.61 13.35
CA GLU A 381 -17.55 12.33 13.52
C GLU A 381 -17.76 12.75 14.99
N SER A 382 -18.42 13.89 15.20
CA SER A 382 -18.67 14.47 16.53
C SER A 382 -20.13 14.27 16.95
N PHE A 383 -20.36 13.80 18.18
CA PHE A 383 -21.70 13.50 18.71
C PHE A 383 -21.83 13.86 20.21
N THR A 384 -23.05 14.06 20.71
CA THR A 384 -23.35 14.20 22.14
C THR A 384 -24.04 12.92 22.66
N LEU A 385 -23.99 12.65 23.97
CA LEU A 385 -24.68 11.48 24.54
C LEU A 385 -26.20 11.64 24.48
N GLU A 386 -26.68 12.87 24.62
CA GLU A 386 -28.08 13.28 24.41
C GLU A 386 -28.64 12.83 23.04
N LYS A 387 -27.79 12.78 22.00
CA LYS A 387 -28.13 12.33 20.63
C LYS A 387 -27.69 10.88 20.32
N ASN A 388 -27.13 10.17 21.30
CA ASN A 388 -26.61 8.81 21.16
C ASN A 388 -27.14 7.94 22.31
N ASN A 389 -28.47 7.85 22.40
CA ASN A 389 -29.19 6.99 23.33
C ASN A 389 -29.47 5.61 22.70
N ALA A 390 -30.01 4.68 23.48
CA ALA A 390 -30.20 3.28 23.07
C ALA A 390 -31.24 3.07 21.93
N GLN A 391 -31.97 4.11 21.50
CA GLN A 391 -32.99 4.05 20.47
C GLN A 391 -32.69 4.98 19.27
N SER A 392 -31.71 5.89 19.37
CA SER A 392 -31.37 6.87 18.34
C SER A 392 -30.21 6.39 17.44
N CYS A 393 -30.50 6.02 16.19
CA CYS A 393 -29.51 5.58 15.21
C CYS A 393 -29.47 6.50 13.98
N THR A 394 -28.49 7.40 13.88
CA THR A 394 -28.26 8.23 12.69
C THR A 394 -27.27 7.57 11.72
N PHE A 395 -27.64 7.54 10.43
CA PHE A 395 -26.81 7.03 9.34
C PHE A 395 -25.99 8.16 8.70
N HIS A 396 -24.67 7.99 8.57
CA HIS A 396 -23.76 8.97 7.94
C HIS A 396 -23.09 8.34 6.69
N PRO A 397 -23.29 8.90 5.48
CA PRO A 397 -22.74 8.35 4.23
C PRO A 397 -21.27 8.75 4.02
N GLY A 398 -20.37 8.25 4.87
CA GLY A 398 -18.93 8.48 4.75
C GLY A 398 -18.28 7.72 3.58
N ARG A 399 -17.54 8.41 2.71
CA ARG A 399 -16.74 7.78 1.65
C ARG A 399 -15.52 7.06 2.25
N TYR A 400 -15.31 5.79 1.87
CA TYR A 400 -14.07 5.07 2.20
C TYR A 400 -12.90 5.49 1.29
N PRO A 401 -11.66 5.57 1.82
CA PRO A 401 -10.46 5.57 0.99
C PRO A 401 -10.23 4.18 0.37
N PRO A 402 -9.75 4.08 -0.89
CA PRO A 402 -9.67 2.80 -1.59
C PRO A 402 -8.51 1.93 -1.06
N ARG A 403 -8.85 0.83 -0.38
CA ARG A 403 -7.97 -0.33 -0.20
C ARG A 403 -8.74 -1.60 -0.59
N GLN A 404 -8.08 -2.47 -1.34
CA GLN A 404 -8.68 -3.63 -1.98
C GLN A 404 -8.88 -4.77 -0.97
N TYR A 405 -10.13 -5.15 -0.70
CA TYR A 405 -10.52 -6.52 -0.29
C TYR A 405 -12.02 -6.71 -0.58
N PRO A 406 -12.45 -7.84 -1.19
CA PRO A 406 -13.86 -8.09 -1.46
C PRO A 406 -14.58 -8.61 -0.21
N LEU A 407 -15.58 -7.86 0.27
CA LEU A 407 -16.58 -8.31 1.23
C LEU A 407 -17.98 -7.95 0.70
N GLU A 408 -18.44 -8.70 -0.29
CA GLU A 408 -19.81 -8.58 -0.79
C GLU A 408 -20.83 -8.92 0.31
N GLY A 409 -21.95 -8.21 0.33
CA GLY A 409 -23.11 -8.52 1.17
C GLY A 409 -23.13 -7.95 2.60
N TYR A 410 -22.03 -7.45 3.16
CA TYR A 410 -22.00 -7.01 4.58
C TYR A 410 -21.56 -5.55 4.79
N SER A 411 -22.52 -4.67 5.05
CA SER A 411 -22.30 -3.28 5.44
C SER A 411 -22.02 -3.16 6.95
N TRP A 412 -20.73 -3.00 7.31
CA TRP A 412 -20.30 -2.75 8.68
C TRP A 412 -20.16 -1.25 8.97
N SER A 413 -20.86 -0.76 9.99
CA SER A 413 -20.72 0.60 10.54
C SER A 413 -20.22 0.53 11.99
N CYS A 414 -19.42 1.51 12.41
CA CYS A 414 -18.77 1.48 13.74
C CYS A 414 -19.65 1.95 14.91
N CYS A 415 -20.90 2.39 14.65
CA CYS A 415 -21.75 3.10 15.60
C CYS A 415 -23.14 2.47 15.81
N CYS A 416 -23.22 1.13 15.93
CA CYS A 416 -24.46 0.47 16.37
C CYS A 416 -24.22 -0.44 17.59
N LYS A 417 -24.88 -0.14 18.71
CA LYS A 417 -25.46 -1.23 19.52
C LYS A 417 -26.68 -1.75 18.75
N ARG A 418 -26.81 -3.07 18.62
CA ARG A 418 -28.06 -3.73 18.20
C ARG A 418 -28.64 -4.48 19.40
N ASP A 419 -29.87 -4.97 19.25
CA ASP A 419 -30.70 -5.53 20.30
C ASP A 419 -30.03 -6.60 21.18
N ILE A 420 -30.61 -6.74 22.38
CA ILE A 420 -30.15 -7.52 23.54
C ILE A 420 -29.83 -9.00 23.22
N SER A 421 -30.40 -9.56 22.15
CA SER A 421 -30.12 -10.91 21.65
C SER A 421 -28.80 -11.05 20.85
N SER A 422 -28.10 -9.95 20.55
CA SER A 422 -26.88 -9.93 19.74
C SER A 422 -25.63 -10.30 20.55
N ARG A 423 -24.71 -11.09 19.97
CA ARG A 423 -23.40 -11.35 20.61
C ARG A 423 -22.59 -10.04 20.75
N PRO A 424 -21.80 -9.86 21.84
CA PRO A 424 -21.10 -8.59 22.10
C PRO A 424 -20.14 -8.18 20.98
N CYS A 425 -20.24 -6.91 20.55
CA CYS A 425 -19.30 -6.33 19.59
C CYS A 425 -17.91 -6.18 20.23
N LYS A 426 -16.88 -6.77 19.61
CA LYS A 426 -15.47 -6.78 20.05
C LYS A 426 -14.82 -5.38 20.17
N PHE A 427 -15.52 -4.33 19.73
CA PHE A 427 -15.04 -2.94 19.70
C PHE A 427 -15.93 -1.96 20.49
N ALA A 428 -17.01 -2.43 21.14
CA ALA A 428 -17.83 -1.59 21.99
C ALA A 428 -17.02 -1.00 23.15
N GLY A 429 -17.20 0.30 23.43
CA GLY A 429 -16.55 1.00 24.55
C GLY A 429 -15.29 1.80 24.24
N ARG A 430 -14.90 1.99 22.96
CA ARG A 430 -13.71 2.79 22.58
C ARG A 430 -14.02 4.24 22.18
N HIS A 431 -14.86 4.93 22.96
CA HIS A 431 -15.08 6.37 22.83
C HIS A 431 -14.14 7.14 23.77
N VAL A 432 -13.74 8.34 23.40
CA VAL A 432 -12.93 9.24 24.24
C VAL A 432 -13.55 10.63 24.20
N GLU A 433 -13.40 11.39 25.28
CA GLU A 433 -13.83 12.78 25.33
C GLU A 433 -12.98 13.64 24.39
N ARG A 434 -13.61 14.64 23.78
CA ARG A 434 -12.89 15.60 22.96
C ARG A 434 -12.35 16.67 23.89
N GLU A 435 -11.09 16.54 24.26
CA GLU A 435 -10.35 17.66 24.84
C GLU A 435 -10.42 18.84 23.86
N THR A 436 -10.82 19.99 24.37
CA THR A 436 -11.01 21.21 23.57
C THR A 436 -9.66 21.79 23.17
N LEU A 437 -9.45 21.94 21.86
CA LEU A 437 -8.44 22.81 21.27
C LEU A 437 -8.85 24.28 21.41
#